data_AF-X1SFK4-F1
#
_entry.id   AF-X1SFK4-F1
#
_cell.length_a   1.000
_cell.length_b   1.000
_cell.length_c   1.000
_cell.angle_alpha   90.00
_cell.angle_beta   90.00
_cell.angle_gamma   90.00
#
_symmetry.space_group_name_H-M   'P 1'
#
loop_
_entity.id
_entity.type
_entity.pdbx_description
1 polymer ?
#
loop_
_entity_poly.entity_id
_entity_poly.type
_entity_poly.pdbx_seq_one_letter_code
_entity_poly.pdbx_strand_id
1 'polypeptide(L)'
;IRSLSEIEVFRKYWKFPVIAIESSDAFRYERIKKRARSDDSKTLIEILKRDKRELGFGLKEVINKANYKIMNDSSKEELKKITRERVLEIIQNY
;
A
#
# COMPACT_ATOMS: atom_id res chain seq x y z
N ILE A 1 5.56 -6.11 4.43
CA ILE A 1 5.65 -7.07 3.30
C ILE A 1 6.04 -6.29 2.06
N ARG A 2 7.24 -6.51 1.55
CA ARG A 2 7.80 -5.80 0.38
C ARG A 2 7.98 -6.68 -0.85
N SER A 3 7.86 -7.99 -0.72
CA SER A 3 7.96 -8.94 -1.84
C SER A 3 6.96 -10.07 -1.70
N LEU A 4 6.61 -10.71 -2.82
CA LEU A 4 5.78 -11.92 -2.81
C LEU A 4 6.44 -13.05 -2.05
N SER A 5 7.76 -13.15 -2.12
CA SER A 5 8.53 -14.19 -1.45
C SER A 5 8.31 -14.14 0.07
N GLU A 6 8.21 -12.95 0.67
CA GLU A 6 7.83 -12.82 2.08
C GLU A 6 6.43 -13.39 2.34
N ILE A 7 5.43 -13.07 1.51
CA ILE A 7 4.07 -13.61 1.65
C ILE A 7 4.08 -15.13 1.55
N GLU A 8 4.80 -15.68 0.58
CA GLU A 8 4.86 -17.12 0.37
C GLU A 8 5.53 -17.83 1.55
N VAL A 9 6.56 -17.25 2.14
CA VAL A 9 7.18 -17.77 3.37
C VAL A 9 6.19 -17.69 4.53
N PHE A 10 5.58 -16.53 4.79
CA PHE A 10 4.63 -16.41 5.90
C PHE A 10 3.41 -17.32 5.71
N ARG A 11 2.92 -17.51 4.48
CA ARG A 11 1.80 -18.42 4.19
C ARG A 11 2.12 -19.89 4.43
N LYS A 12 3.40 -20.29 4.47
CA LYS A 12 3.80 -21.64 4.88
C LYS A 12 3.62 -21.88 6.38
N TYR A 13 3.69 -20.83 7.20
CA TYR A 13 3.63 -20.93 8.66
C TYR A 13 2.30 -20.45 9.25
N TRP A 14 1.66 -19.45 8.64
CA TRP A 14 0.40 -18.86 9.09
C TRP A 14 -0.53 -18.58 7.92
N LYS A 15 -1.82 -18.85 8.08
CA LYS A 15 -2.84 -18.26 7.21
C LYS A 15 -3.17 -16.88 7.78
N PHE A 16 -2.94 -15.84 7.00
CA PHE A 16 -3.28 -14.47 7.38
C PHE A 16 -3.86 -13.70 6.17
N PRO A 17 -4.78 -12.76 6.42
CA PRO A 17 -5.32 -11.89 5.39
C PRO A 17 -4.28 -10.84 4.98
N VAL A 18 -4.10 -10.65 3.67
CA VAL A 18 -3.26 -9.57 3.13
C VAL A 18 -4.15 -8.43 2.67
N ILE A 19 -3.93 -7.24 3.23
CA ILE A 19 -4.63 -6.01 2.85
C ILE A 19 -3.64 -5.10 2.12
N ALA A 20 -3.92 -4.80 0.86
CA ALA A 20 -3.18 -3.81 0.09
C ALA A 20 -3.87 -2.45 0.20
N ILE A 21 -3.10 -1.40 0.52
CA ILE A 21 -3.59 -0.03 0.54
C ILE A 21 -3.03 0.68 -0.70
N GLU A 22 -3.92 1.06 -1.60
CA GLU A 22 -3.58 1.81 -2.81
C GLU A 22 -4.07 3.25 -2.70
N SER A 23 -3.42 4.16 -3.40
CA SER A 23 -3.88 5.54 -3.52
C SER A 23 -3.54 6.04 -4.90
N SER A 24 -4.41 6.86 -5.47
CA SER A 24 -4.21 7.53 -6.74
C SER A 24 -2.92 8.34 -6.73
N ASP A 25 -2.26 8.39 -7.89
CA ASP A 25 -1.00 9.12 -8.07
C ASP A 25 -1.14 10.60 -7.68
N ALA A 26 -2.31 11.21 -7.88
CA ALA A 26 -2.62 12.58 -7.48
C ALA A 26 -2.57 12.78 -5.95
N PHE A 27 -3.16 11.88 -5.17
CA PHE A 27 -3.14 11.95 -3.70
C PHE A 27 -1.77 11.57 -3.12
N ARG A 28 -1.04 10.65 -3.76
CA ARG A 28 0.37 10.38 -3.43
C ARG A 28 1.22 11.61 -3.68
N TYR A 29 1.03 12.25 -4.83
CA TYR A 29 1.70 13.48 -5.20
C TYR A 29 1.47 14.61 -4.18
N GLU A 30 0.22 14.89 -3.84
CA GLU A 30 -0.09 15.93 -2.84
C GLU A 30 0.53 15.63 -1.48
N ARG A 31 0.54 14.36 -1.04
CA ARG A 31 1.12 13.95 0.24
C ARG A 31 2.65 14.00 0.25
N ILE A 32 3.31 13.64 -0.86
CA ILE A 32 4.76 13.78 -1.02
C ILE A 32 5.13 15.26 -1.03
N LYS A 33 4.37 16.08 -1.77
CA LYS A 33 4.55 17.53 -1.84
C LYS A 33 4.35 18.20 -0.47
N LYS A 34 3.30 17.83 0.27
CA LYS A 34 3.06 18.31 1.65
C LYS A 34 4.13 17.89 2.64
N ARG A 35 4.77 16.74 2.44
CA ARG A 35 5.83 16.23 3.32
C ARG A 35 7.16 16.94 3.17
N ALA A 36 7.34 17.74 2.11
CA ALA A 36 8.48 18.64 1.85
C ALA A 36 9.69 18.38 2.76
N ARG A 37 10.45 17.32 2.47
CA ARG A 37 11.80 17.20 3.04
C ARG A 37 12.62 18.27 2.34
N SER A 38 12.93 19.33 3.07
CA SER A 38 13.70 20.47 2.60
C SER A 38 15.11 20.13 2.11
N ASP A 39 15.57 18.88 2.26
CA ASP A 39 16.97 18.50 2.05
C ASP A 39 17.24 17.34 1.08
N ASP A 40 16.25 16.76 0.40
CA ASP A 40 16.55 15.62 -0.48
C ASP A 40 15.85 15.64 -1.84
N SER A 41 16.67 16.00 -2.83
CA SER A 41 16.68 15.49 -4.20
C SER A 41 15.63 16.01 -5.20
N LYS A 42 16.21 16.59 -6.26
CA LYS A 42 15.63 17.21 -7.45
C LYS A 42 14.61 16.29 -8.15
N THR A 43 13.45 16.88 -8.49
CA THR A 43 12.48 16.41 -9.50
C THR A 43 11.64 15.17 -9.11
N LEU A 44 10.36 15.43 -8.82
CA LEU A 44 9.23 14.48 -8.68
C LEU A 44 9.23 13.26 -9.64
N ILE A 45 9.74 13.43 -10.85
CA ILE A 45 9.86 12.39 -11.87
C ILE A 45 10.78 11.25 -11.39
N GLU A 46 11.84 11.56 -10.62
CA GLU A 46 12.71 10.55 -10.04
C GLU A 46 12.04 9.76 -8.92
N ILE A 47 11.22 10.40 -8.09
CA ILE A 47 10.44 9.72 -7.05
C ILE A 47 9.42 8.79 -7.70
N LEU A 48 8.66 9.27 -8.69
CA LEU A 48 7.71 8.44 -9.45
C LEU A 48 8.41 7.30 -10.22
N LYS A 49 9.62 7.53 -10.75
CA LYS A 49 10.44 6.47 -11.36
C LYS A 49 10.97 5.47 -10.32
N ARG A 50 11.30 5.90 -9.11
CA ARG A 50 11.67 5.01 -8.00
C ARG A 50 10.47 4.19 -7.56
N ASP A 51 9.32 4.81 -7.32
CA ASP A 51 8.07 4.13 -6.97
C ASP A 51 7.65 3.12 -8.05
N LYS A 52 7.70 3.51 -9.34
CA LYS A 52 7.41 2.57 -10.44
C LYS A 52 8.40 1.42 -10.53
N ARG A 53 9.68 1.65 -10.22
CA ARG A 53 10.67 0.57 -10.13
C ARG A 53 10.33 -0.35 -8.96
N GLU A 54 10.06 0.16 -7.77
CA GLU A 54 9.65 -0.66 -6.61
C GLU A 54 8.36 -1.46 -6.87
N LEU A 55 7.37 -0.86 -7.55
CA LEU A 55 6.19 -1.56 -8.05
C LEU A 55 6.58 -2.74 -8.96
N GLY A 56 7.57 -2.55 -9.83
CA GLY A 56 8.12 -3.59 -10.71
C GLY A 56 8.94 -4.68 -9.99
N PHE A 57 9.48 -4.41 -8.79
CA PHE A 57 10.32 -5.33 -8.03
C PHE A 57 9.54 -6.37 -7.19
N GLY A 58 8.26 -6.60 -7.50
CA GLY A 58 7.42 -7.63 -6.86
C GLY A 58 6.36 -7.09 -5.91
N LEU A 59 6.34 -5.78 -5.64
CA LEU A 59 5.29 -5.15 -4.84
C LEU A 59 3.94 -5.15 -5.58
N LYS A 60 3.93 -4.96 -6.90
CA LYS A 60 2.72 -5.05 -7.72
C LYS A 60 2.07 -6.44 -7.62
N GLU A 61 2.90 -7.46 -7.54
CA GLU A 61 2.48 -8.85 -7.49
C GLU A 61 1.92 -9.20 -6.08
N VAL A 62 2.50 -8.63 -5.01
CA VAL A 62 1.93 -8.63 -3.65
C VAL A 62 0.56 -7.95 -3.61
N ILE A 63 0.44 -6.77 -4.20
CA ILE A 63 -0.82 -6.04 -4.27
C ILE A 63 -1.87 -6.84 -5.05
N ASN A 64 -1.46 -7.54 -6.10
CA ASN A 64 -2.36 -8.38 -6.89
C ASN A 64 -2.81 -9.64 -6.14
N LYS A 65 -1.92 -10.26 -5.35
CA LYS A 65 -2.27 -11.41 -4.48
C LYS A 65 -2.93 -11.00 -3.16
N ALA A 66 -3.14 -9.70 -2.91
CA ALA A 66 -3.81 -9.25 -1.70
C ALA A 66 -5.28 -9.70 -1.69
N ASN A 67 -5.73 -10.21 -0.55
CA ASN A 67 -7.11 -10.64 -0.35
C ASN A 67 -8.08 -9.45 -0.35
N TYR A 68 -7.62 -8.31 0.15
CA TYR A 68 -8.43 -7.10 0.26
C TYR A 68 -7.63 -5.90 -0.24
N LYS A 69 -8.32 -4.98 -0.93
CA LYS A 69 -7.75 -3.72 -1.39
C LYS A 69 -8.52 -2.57 -0.76
N ILE A 70 -7.79 -1.60 -0.21
CA ILE A 70 -8.35 -0.38 0.37
C ILE A 70 -7.80 0.80 -0.41
N MET A 71 -8.69 1.64 -0.92
CA MET A 71 -8.32 2.87 -1.61
C MET A 71 -8.22 4.01 -0.59
N ASN A 72 -7.06 4.64 -0.51
CA ASN A 72 -6.75 5.76 0.37
C ASN A 72 -6.86 7.09 -0.38
N ASP A 73 -7.93 7.29 -1.13
CA ASP A 73 -8.16 8.54 -1.86
C ASP A 73 -9.15 9.46 -1.14
N SER A 74 -9.26 9.27 0.17
CA SER A 74 -10.25 9.91 1.03
C SER A 74 -9.57 10.54 2.25
N SER A 75 -10.36 11.29 3.03
CA SER A 75 -9.94 11.86 4.31
C SER A 75 -9.43 10.77 5.27
N LYS A 76 -8.56 11.17 6.21
CA LYS A 76 -7.98 10.26 7.22
C LYS A 76 -9.06 9.53 8.04
N GLU A 77 -10.15 10.21 8.38
CA GLU A 77 -11.26 9.62 9.11
C GLU A 77 -12.00 8.57 8.29
N GLU A 78 -12.24 8.84 7.02
CA GLU A 78 -12.92 7.90 6.12
C GLU A 78 -12.06 6.65 5.87
N LEU A 79 -10.75 6.82 5.64
CA LEU A 79 -9.83 5.70 5.57
C LEU A 79 -9.87 4.87 6.86
N LYS A 80 -9.91 5.51 8.02
CA LYS A 80 -9.95 4.83 9.32
C LYS A 80 -11.24 4.03 9.49
N LYS A 81 -12.37 4.58 9.06
CA LYS A 81 -13.67 3.91 9.09
C LYS A 81 -13.68 2.69 8.18
N ILE A 82 -13.32 2.87 6.90
CA ILE A 82 -13.23 1.78 5.91
C ILE A 82 -12.26 0.69 6.37
N THR A 83 -11.09 1.08 6.89
CA THR A 83 -10.10 0.11 7.38
C THR A 83 -10.65 -0.67 8.57
N ARG A 84 -11.34 0.00 9.50
CA ARG A 84 -11.94 -0.67 10.66
C ARG A 84 -13.04 -1.65 10.24
N GLU A 85 -13.94 -1.24 9.35
CA GLU A 85 -14.99 -2.10 8.81
C GLU A 85 -14.38 -3.31 8.10
N ARG A 86 -13.39 -3.10 7.22
CA ARG A 86 -12.71 -4.21 6.54
C ARG A 86 -11.99 -5.14 7.49
N VAL A 87 -11.27 -4.62 8.49
CA VAL A 87 -10.60 -5.47 9.49
C VAL A 87 -11.61 -6.30 10.28
N LEU A 88 -12.75 -5.73 10.65
CA LEU A 88 -13.81 -6.46 11.36
C LEU A 88 -14.41 -7.58 10.49
N GLU A 89 -14.72 -7.30 9.22
CA GLU A 89 -15.19 -8.34 8.28
C GLU A 89 -14.16 -9.45 8.08
N ILE A 90 -12.88 -9.10 8.05
CA ILE A 90 -11.78 -10.04 7.86
C ILE A 90 -11.66 -10.97 9.07
N ILE A 91 -11.70 -10.42 10.29
CA ILE A 91 -11.61 -11.19 11.54
C ILE A 91 -12.80 -12.15 11.68
N GLN A 92 -13.97 -11.83 11.12
CA GLN A 92 -15.10 -12.76 11.14
C GLN A 92 -14.94 -13.95 10.18
N ASN A 93 -14.07 -13.85 9.18
CA ASN A 93 -13.85 -14.87 8.16
C ASN A 93 -12.54 -15.68 8.35
N TYR A 94 -11.82 -15.46 9.45
CA TYR A 94 -10.52 -16.06 9.76
C TYR A 94 -10.43 -16.50 11.22
#